data_AF-A0A6B2FWJ1-F1
#
_entry.id   AF-A0A6B2FWJ1-F1
#
_cell.length_a   1.000
_cell.length_b   1.000
_cell.length_c   1.000
_cell.angle_alpha   90.00
_cell.angle_beta   90.00
_cell.angle_gamma   90.00
#
_symmetry.space_group_name_H-M   'P 1'
#
loop_
_entity.id
_entity.type
_entity.pdbx_description
1 polymer ?
#
loop_
_entity_poly.entity_id
_entity_poly.type
_entity_poly.pdbx_seq_one_letter_code
_entity_poly.pdbx_strand_id
1 'polypeptide(L)'
;LRLTLFFSCDQLKKMVRPYIIGISGGTCSGKKKLCETIKNKAIQKLPQIKKESIISISMSCFYTEEVKQINENAEYNFDHPNSFNEELIVETLKLLKDCKKASLKLYNIKNPEKYIFW
;
A
#
# COMPACT_ATOMS: atom_id res chain seq x y z
N LEU A 1 -7.26 -5.38 -3.93
CA LEU A 1 -6.57 -5.90 -2.72
C LEU A 1 -5.94 -4.74 -1.92
N ARG A 2 -5.39 -4.93 -0.71
CA ARG A 2 -4.67 -3.89 0.06
C ARG A 2 -3.36 -4.44 0.61
N LEU A 3 -2.27 -3.69 0.46
CA LEU A 3 -0.95 -4.02 0.99
C LEU A 3 -0.70 -3.18 2.24
N THR A 4 -0.24 -3.83 3.31
CA THR A 4 0.14 -3.15 4.56
C THR A 4 1.58 -3.51 4.87
N LEU A 5 2.43 -2.50 4.89
CA LEU A 5 3.85 -2.62 5.11
C LEU A 5 4.17 -2.13 6.52
N PHE A 6 4.85 -2.96 7.28
CA PHE A 6 5.35 -2.61 8.60
C PHE A 6 6.87 -2.45 8.48
N PHE A 7 7.34 -1.23 8.70
CA PHE A 7 8.74 -0.96 8.97
C PHE A 7 8.95 -1.10 10.47
N SER A 8 10.02 -1.78 10.84
CA SER A 8 10.60 -1.64 12.16
C SER A 8 11.89 -0.87 11.93
N CYS A 9 11.88 0.42 12.24
CA CYS A 9 13.10 1.23 12.17
C CYS A 9 13.67 1.27 13.59
N ASP A 10 14.59 0.35 13.88
CA ASP A 10 15.38 0.42 15.09
C ASP A 10 16.55 1.38 14.83
N GLN A 11 16.62 2.49 15.57
CA GLN A 11 17.66 3.51 15.39
C GLN A 11 19.05 3.06 15.87
N LEU A 12 19.20 1.81 16.33
CA LEU A 12 20.45 1.28 16.85
C LEU A 12 20.81 -0.06 16.17
N LYS A 13 21.53 0.04 15.04
CA LYS A 13 22.51 -0.95 14.54
C LYS A 13 22.05 -2.35 14.07
N LYS A 14 20.80 -2.57 13.66
CA LYS A 14 20.47 -3.73 12.82
C LYS A 14 19.53 -3.31 11.69
N MET A 15 19.93 -3.54 10.45
CA MET A 15 19.04 -3.41 9.29
C MET A 15 17.87 -4.39 9.47
N VAL A 16 16.77 -3.92 10.05
CA VAL A 16 15.56 -4.72 10.19
C VAL A 16 14.88 -4.69 8.82
N ARG A 17 14.83 -5.84 8.16
CA ARG A 17 14.09 -6.00 6.91
C ARG A 17 12.61 -5.71 7.18
N PRO A 18 11.93 -4.93 6.34
CA PRO A 18 10.53 -4.62 6.57
C PRO A 18 9.65 -5.85 6.35
N TYR A 19 8.53 -5.89 7.08
CA TYR A 19 7.54 -6.96 7.01
C TYR A 19 6.38 -6.51 6.12
N ILE A 20 6.12 -7.27 5.06
CA ILE A 20 5.05 -6.98 4.09
C ILE A 20 3.87 -7.91 4.37
N ILE A 21 2.69 -7.34 4.62
CA ILE A 21 1.44 -8.08 4.81
C ILE A 21 0.49 -7.76 3.66
N GLY A 22 0.21 -8.76 2.82
CA GLY A 22 -0.82 -8.69 1.79
C GLY A 22 -2.19 -9.02 2.35
N ILE A 23 -3.19 -8.18 2.10
CA ILE A 23 -4.59 -8.41 2.50
C ILE A 23 -5.45 -8.46 1.23
N SER A 24 -5.89 -9.66 0.85
CA SER A 24 -6.71 -9.95 -0.33
C SER A 24 -8.16 -10.27 0.01
N GLY A 25 -9.05 -10.30 -1.00
CA GLY A 25 -10.49 -10.63 -0.87
C GLY A 25 -11.39 -9.76 -1.77
N GLY A 26 -12.70 -10.00 -1.79
CA GLY A 26 -13.69 -9.26 -2.61
C GLY A 26 -14.09 -7.89 -2.08
N THR A 27 -14.66 -7.02 -2.91
CA THR A 27 -15.09 -5.66 -2.52
C THR A 27 -16.02 -5.70 -1.29
N CYS A 28 -15.94 -4.69 -0.42
CA CYS A 28 -16.69 -4.60 0.85
C CYS A 28 -16.43 -5.68 1.91
N SER A 29 -15.49 -6.61 1.70
CA SER A 29 -15.15 -7.67 2.68
C SER A 29 -14.46 -7.21 3.98
N GLY A 30 -14.44 -5.91 4.29
CA GLY A 30 -13.86 -5.38 5.53
C GLY A 30 -12.32 -5.24 5.55
N LYS A 31 -11.61 -5.46 4.44
CA LYS A 31 -10.12 -5.37 4.38
C LYS A 31 -9.53 -4.07 4.93
N LYS A 32 -10.18 -2.93 4.65
CA LYS A 32 -9.74 -1.62 5.16
C LYS A 32 -9.79 -1.61 6.69
N LYS A 33 -10.90 -2.10 7.25
CA LYS A 33 -11.07 -2.20 8.71
C LYS A 33 -10.07 -3.18 9.32
N LEU A 34 -9.87 -4.34 8.70
CA LEU A 34 -8.87 -5.31 9.13
C LEU A 34 -7.46 -4.72 9.14
N CYS A 35 -7.08 -4.00 8.09
CA CYS A 35 -5.79 -3.30 8.01
C CYS A 35 -5.64 -2.32 9.18
N GLU A 36 -6.61 -1.44 9.42
CA GLU A 36 -6.61 -0.50 10.55
C GLU A 36 -6.50 -1.23 11.91
N THR A 37 -7.23 -2.32 12.09
CA THR A 37 -7.14 -3.14 13.31
C THR A 37 -5.76 -3.75 13.51
N ILE A 38 -5.14 -4.32 12.45
CA ILE A 38 -3.79 -4.89 12.55
C ILE A 38 -2.80 -3.79 12.90
N LYS A 39 -2.87 -2.62 12.25
CA LYS A 39 -2.01 -1.46 12.57
C LYS A 39 -2.12 -1.06 14.04
N ASN A 40 -3.35 -0.84 14.51
CA ASN A 40 -3.59 -0.39 15.88
C ASN A 40 -3.12 -1.44 16.89
N LYS A 41 -3.39 -2.73 16.64
CA LYS A 41 -2.92 -3.82 17.51
C LYS A 41 -1.40 -3.95 17.50
N ALA A 42 -0.74 -3.79 16.35
CA ALA A 42 0.71 -3.83 16.25
C ALA A 42 1.35 -2.73 17.09
N ILE A 43 0.89 -1.48 16.96
CA ILE A 43 1.38 -0.35 17.76
C ILE A 43 1.15 -0.59 19.26
N GLN A 44 0.00 -1.14 19.65
CA GLN A 44 -0.33 -1.38 21.06
C GLN A 44 0.46 -2.54 21.68
N LYS A 45 0.72 -3.60 20.92
CA LYS A 45 1.32 -4.85 21.44
C LYS A 45 2.83 -4.92 21.26
N LEU A 46 3.39 -4.14 20.34
CA LEU A 46 4.81 -4.19 19.97
C LEU A 46 5.39 -2.77 20.16
N PRO A 47 5.97 -2.45 21.34
CA PRO A 47 6.47 -1.12 21.66
C PRO A 47 7.60 -0.63 20.72
N GLN A 48 8.27 -1.56 20.02
CA GLN A 48 9.26 -1.26 19.00
C GLN A 48 8.67 -0.77 17.67
N ILE A 49 7.36 -0.95 17.45
CA ILE A 49 6.67 -0.49 16.24
C ILE A 49 6.04 0.87 16.52
N LYS A 50 6.56 1.90 15.86
CA LYS A 50 6.01 3.25 15.93
C LYS A 50 4.95 3.44 14.85
N LYS A 51 4.01 4.36 15.06
CA LYS A 51 2.95 4.64 14.09
C LYS A 51 3.53 5.10 12.74
N GLU A 52 4.60 5.89 12.79
CA GLU A 52 5.32 6.45 11.64
C GLU A 52 6.08 5.37 10.86
N SER A 53 6.37 4.23 11.49
CA SER A 53 7.02 3.10 10.84
C SER A 53 6.02 2.16 10.16
N ILE A 54 4.74 2.53 10.03
CA ILE A 54 3.74 1.69 9.36
C ILE A 54 3.18 2.39 8.12
N ILE A 55 3.33 1.75 6.97
CA ILE A 55 2.84 2.23 5.68
C ILE A 55 1.67 1.34 5.24
N SER A 56 0.57 1.93 4.73
CA SER A 56 -0.46 1.14 4.04
C SER A 56 -0.66 1.68 2.65
N ILE A 57 -0.57 0.76 1.69
CA ILE A 57 -0.68 1.05 0.27
C ILE A 57 -1.91 0.31 -0.25
N SER A 58 -2.83 1.05 -0.85
CA SER A 58 -3.98 0.44 -1.53
C SER A 58 -3.54 -0.07 -2.90
N MET A 59 -4.10 -1.20 -3.36
CA MET A 59 -3.81 -1.66 -4.73
C MET A 59 -4.37 -0.70 -5.79
N SER A 60 -5.34 0.14 -5.42
CA SER A 60 -5.85 1.21 -6.28
C SER A 60 -4.81 2.27 -6.66
N CYS A 61 -3.67 2.35 -5.95
CA CYS A 61 -2.56 3.22 -6.34
C CYS A 61 -1.86 2.73 -7.61
N PHE A 62 -2.07 1.47 -7.98
CA PHE A 62 -1.40 0.81 -9.10
C PHE A 62 -2.32 0.61 -10.30
N TYR A 63 -3.49 1.27 -10.35
CA TYR A 63 -4.27 1.28 -11.58
C TYR A 63 -3.47 1.91 -12.72
N THR A 64 -3.59 1.35 -13.93
CA THR A 64 -3.00 1.94 -15.13
C THR A 64 -3.65 3.31 -15.44
N GLU A 65 -2.97 4.17 -16.18
CA GLU A 65 -3.53 5.47 -16.55
C GLU A 65 -4.80 5.33 -17.42
N GLU A 66 -4.87 4.28 -18.25
CA GLU A 66 -6.05 3.92 -19.03
C GLU A 66 -7.25 3.65 -18.12
N VAL A 67 -7.09 2.83 -17.07
CA VAL A 67 -8.16 2.58 -16.09
C VAL A 67 -8.57 3.85 -15.36
N LYS A 68 -7.60 4.72 -15.03
CA LYS A 68 -7.90 5.99 -14.36
C LYS A 68 -8.73 6.93 -15.24
N GLN A 69 -8.44 6.97 -16.54
CA GLN A 69 -9.19 7.76 -17.53
C GLN A 69 -10.59 7.20 -17.79
N ILE A 70 -10.74 5.87 -17.91
CA ILE A 70 -12.06 5.27 -18.19
C ILE A 70 -12.99 5.39 -16.97
N ASN A 71 -12.44 5.41 -15.74
CA ASN A 71 -13.23 5.60 -14.53
C ASN A 71 -13.93 6.97 -14.44
N GLU A 72 -13.42 8.01 -15.11
CA GLU A 72 -14.13 9.29 -15.22
C GLU A 72 -15.47 9.15 -15.98
N ASN A 73 -15.57 8.13 -16.85
CA ASN A 73 -16.73 7.85 -17.69
C ASN A 73 -17.58 6.66 -17.20
N ALA A 74 -17.30 6.13 -16.00
CA ALA A 74 -18.08 5.10 -15.30
C ALA A 74 -18.28 3.72 -15.98
N GLU A 75 -17.59 3.42 -17.08
CA GLU A 75 -17.78 2.17 -17.86
C GLU A 75 -16.60 1.17 -17.79
N TYR A 76 -15.80 1.15 -16.72
CA TYR A 76 -14.70 0.18 -16.61
C TYR A 76 -14.96 -0.94 -15.60
N ASN A 77 -14.74 -2.18 -16.06
CA ASN A 77 -14.80 -3.37 -15.23
C ASN A 77 -13.46 -3.57 -14.49
N PHE A 78 -13.41 -3.15 -13.23
CA PHE A 78 -12.19 -3.13 -12.38
C PHE A 78 -11.55 -4.50 -12.07
N ASP A 79 -12.23 -5.59 -12.43
CA ASP A 79 -11.79 -6.95 -12.13
C ASP A 79 -11.00 -7.61 -13.27
N HIS A 80 -10.68 -6.88 -14.35
CA HIS A 80 -9.79 -7.41 -15.39
C HIS A 80 -8.32 -7.41 -14.91
N PRO A 81 -7.54 -8.49 -15.08
CA PRO A 81 -6.14 -8.55 -14.66
C PRO A 81 -5.27 -7.42 -15.22
N ASN A 82 -5.53 -6.95 -16.45
CA ASN A 82 -4.83 -5.80 -17.06
C ASN A 82 -5.13 -4.43 -16.42
N SER A 83 -5.97 -4.36 -15.38
CA SER A 83 -6.31 -3.08 -14.75
C SER A 83 -5.17 -2.51 -13.91
N PHE A 84 -4.21 -3.34 -13.53
CA PHE A 84 -3.11 -2.99 -12.65
C PHE A 84 -1.79 -2.94 -13.40
N ASN A 85 -0.95 -1.97 -13.03
CA ASN A 85 0.45 -1.95 -13.42
C ASN A 85 1.24 -2.89 -12.50
N GLU A 86 1.34 -4.16 -12.90
CA GLU A 86 2.05 -5.19 -12.14
C GLU A 86 3.55 -4.89 -11.99
N GLU A 87 4.18 -4.32 -13.02
CA GLU A 87 5.60 -3.93 -13.00
C GLU A 87 5.86 -2.90 -11.89
N LEU A 88 5.00 -1.88 -11.79
CA LEU A 88 5.09 -0.85 -10.75
C LEU A 88 4.87 -1.43 -9.35
N ILE A 89 3.98 -2.43 -9.20
CA ILE A 89 3.79 -3.15 -7.94
C ILE A 89 5.10 -3.84 -7.54
N VAL A 90 5.68 -4.62 -8.45
CA VAL A 90 6.92 -5.37 -8.21
C VAL A 90 8.07 -4.43 -7.88
N GLU A 91 8.23 -3.35 -8.64
CA GLU A 91 9.26 -2.33 -8.39
C GLU A 91 9.10 -1.69 -7.01
N THR A 92 7.89 -1.25 -6.67
CA THR A 92 7.59 -0.64 -5.37
C THR A 92 7.90 -1.62 -4.23
N LEU A 93 7.47 -2.88 -4.34
CA LEU A 93 7.73 -3.89 -3.31
C LEU A 93 9.23 -4.18 -3.16
N LYS A 94 10.00 -4.19 -4.26
CA LYS A 94 11.46 -4.35 -4.21
C LYS A 94 12.13 -3.17 -3.51
N LEU A 95 11.75 -1.93 -3.86
CA LEU A 95 12.28 -0.73 -3.21
C LEU A 95 11.98 -0.73 -1.71
N LEU A 96 10.73 -1.01 -1.33
CA LEU A 96 10.33 -1.04 0.07
C LEU A 96 11.03 -2.16 0.84
N LYS A 97 11.21 -3.34 0.23
CA LYS A 97 11.97 -4.46 0.83
C LYS A 97 13.43 -4.08 1.14
N ASP A 98 14.03 -3.24 0.30
CA ASP A 98 15.39 -2.73 0.46
C ASP A 98 15.48 -1.50 1.38
N CYS A 99 14.38 -1.07 2.01
CA CYS A 99 14.28 0.20 2.74
C CYS A 99 14.67 1.42 1.88
N LYS A 100 14.39 1.36 0.58
CA LYS A 100 14.58 2.47 -0.35
C LYS A 100 13.25 3.19 -0.55
N LYS A 101 13.34 4.50 -0.70
CA LYS A 101 12.21 5.39 -0.97
C LYS A 101 11.44 4.95 -2.21
N ALA A 102 10.13 4.79 -2.08
CA ALA A 102 9.22 4.56 -3.20
C ALA A 102 8.24 5.73 -3.32
N SER A 103 7.99 6.18 -4.55
CA SER A 103 7.05 7.27 -4.85
C SER A 103 5.84 6.71 -5.59
N LEU A 104 4.65 6.83 -5.02
CA LEU A 104 3.40 6.43 -5.68
C LEU A 104 2.49 7.64 -5.84
N LYS A 105 1.79 7.69 -6.98
CA LYS A 105 0.67 8.61 -7.19
C LYS A 105 -0.57 7.98 -6.56
N LEU A 106 -1.15 8.62 -5.56
CA LEU A 106 -2.41 8.15 -4.98
C LEU A 106 -3.55 8.61 -5.87
N TYR A 107 -4.29 7.65 -6.42
CA TYR A 107 -5.54 7.95 -7.10
C TYR A 107 -6.62 8.19 -6.05
N ASN A 108 -6.91 9.46 -5.81
CA ASN A 108 -8.11 9.89 -5.10
C ASN A 108 -8.92 10.72 -6.11
N ILE A 109 -10.11 10.22 -6.45
CA ILE A 109 -11.04 10.77 -7.45
C ILE A 109 -11.31 12.27 -7.25
N LYS A 110 -11.04 12.80 -6.05
CA LYS A 110 -11.23 14.22 -5.72
C LYS A 110 -9.96 15.06 -5.59
N ASN A 111 -8.77 14.47 -5.46
CA ASN A 111 -7.49 15.20 -5.35
C ASN A 111 -6.29 14.24 -5.51
N PRO A 112 -5.54 14.28 -6.64
CA PRO A 112 -4.35 13.45 -6.80
C PRO A 112 -3.22 13.94 -5.88
N GLU A 113 -3.03 13.27 -4.75
CA GLU A 113 -1.93 13.55 -3.82
C GLU A 113 -0.75 12.60 -4.10
N LYS A 114 0.47 13.13 -4.10
CA LYS A 114 1.71 12.35 -4.24
C LYS A 114 2.21 11.97 -2.86
N TYR A 115 2.21 10.68 -2.54
CA TYR A 115 2.75 10.20 -1.27
C TYR A 115 4.16 9.67 -1.49
N ILE A 116 5.06 10.14 -0.64
CA ILE A 116 6.45 9.67 -0.56
C ILE A 116 6.54 8.76 0.65
N PHE A 117 6.92 7.51 0.40
CA PHE A 117 7.17 6.52 1.45
C PHE A 117 8.69 6.47 1.71
N TRP A 118 9.10 6.62 2.96
CA TRP A 118 10.50 6.58 3.43
C TRP A 118 10.77 5.26 4.13
#